data_AF-A0A382HUG5-F1
#
_entry.id   AF-A0A382HUG5-F1
#
_cell.length_a   1.000
_cell.length_b   1.000
_cell.length_c   1.000
_cell.angle_alpha   90.00
_cell.angle_beta   90.00
_cell.angle_gamma   90.00
#
_symmetry.space_group_name_H-M   'P 1'
#
loop_
_entity.id
_entity.type
_entity.pdbx_description
1 polymer ?
#
loop_
_entity_poly.entity_id
_entity_poly.type
_entity_poly.pdbx_seq_one_letter_code
_entity_poly.pdbx_strand_id
1 'polypeptide(L)'
;METQIDYVENWTNENDAPVCADPSPFSTWTEWSASQRDLFLLDIDGNIVLQQNITSGLPQNLDSLILSLLNQGGCTSADGTEGVELWSECYSIENTTELDLSYSGLTGEIPPEIGNLVNLIYLSLKENQLTGGIPPEVGYLTNLTNLDFGGNQLTGIIQPEISYLTNLTILDLAGNQLMESIPPEIGNLTNLNELELGGNQITGEIPPEIGNLVSLTFLHLEYNQLAEEIPSEIGNLTNLIWLNLVHNQLSGEIPSSICNLDMNWSNPDNFNISENELCPPFPSCIENYVGVQDNTNCEQVSIIVWHVATTGS
;
A
#
# COMPACT_ATOMS: atom_id res chain seq x y z
N MET A 1 -12.89 -21.68 17.70
CA MET A 1 -13.66 -22.72 17.01
C MET A 1 -12.70 -23.85 16.75
N GLU A 2 -12.99 -25.05 17.25
CA GLU A 2 -12.14 -26.24 17.00
C GLU A 2 -12.12 -26.49 15.48
N THR A 3 -10.94 -26.46 14.89
CA THR A 3 -10.68 -26.89 13.52
C THR A 3 -10.88 -28.39 13.45
N GLN A 4 -11.97 -28.83 12.81
CA GLN A 4 -12.20 -30.23 12.52
C GLN A 4 -11.45 -30.57 11.22
N ILE A 5 -10.37 -31.36 11.34
CA ILE A 5 -9.59 -31.84 10.20
C ILE A 5 -10.16 -33.18 9.76
N ASP A 6 -10.88 -33.21 8.64
CA ASP A 6 -11.35 -34.44 8.03
C ASP A 6 -10.29 -35.02 7.09
N TYR A 7 -9.96 -36.30 7.28
CA TYR A 7 -9.03 -37.05 6.42
C TYR A 7 -9.78 -37.69 5.24
N VAL A 8 -9.28 -37.47 4.02
CA VAL A 8 -9.73 -38.19 2.82
C VAL A 8 -8.55 -38.98 2.24
N GLU A 9 -8.60 -40.32 2.37
CA GLU A 9 -7.70 -41.20 1.60
C GLU A 9 -8.26 -41.36 0.18
N ASN A 10 -7.72 -40.62 -0.79
CA ASN A 10 -8.04 -40.85 -2.20
C ASN A 10 -7.06 -41.87 -2.80
N TRP A 11 -7.60 -43.05 -3.11
CA TRP A 11 -6.91 -44.07 -3.91
C TRP A 11 -7.25 -43.83 -5.38
N THR A 12 -6.37 -43.16 -6.12
CA THR A 12 -6.58 -42.93 -7.56
C THR A 12 -6.15 -44.15 -8.36
N ASN A 13 -7.09 -44.79 -9.07
CA ASN A 13 -6.76 -45.49 -10.32
C ASN A 13 -6.81 -44.46 -11.45
N GLU A 14 -5.85 -44.50 -12.38
CA GLU A 14 -5.96 -43.78 -13.65
C GLU A 14 -7.24 -44.25 -14.37
N ASN A 15 -8.23 -43.37 -14.45
CA ASN A 15 -9.44 -43.40 -15.31
C ASN A 15 -10.83 -43.68 -14.69
N ASP A 16 -11.14 -43.38 -13.42
CA ASP A 16 -12.56 -43.29 -13.01
C ASP A 16 -12.81 -42.26 -11.88
N ALA A 17 -13.95 -41.57 -11.95
CA ALA A 17 -14.42 -40.55 -10.99
C ALA A 17 -14.68 -41.14 -9.58
N PRO A 18 -14.58 -40.33 -8.49
CA PRO A 18 -14.62 -40.86 -7.13
C PRO A 18 -16.01 -41.38 -6.75
N VAL A 19 -16.07 -42.66 -6.34
CA VAL A 19 -17.24 -43.29 -5.73
C VAL A 19 -16.98 -43.42 -4.23
N CYS A 20 -17.83 -42.80 -3.41
CA CYS A 20 -17.84 -42.99 -1.96
C CYS A 20 -18.23 -44.45 -1.62
N ALA A 21 -17.47 -45.14 -0.76
CA ALA A 21 -17.82 -46.48 -0.29
C ALA A 21 -17.81 -46.61 1.24
N ASP A 22 -18.93 -47.14 1.73
CA ASP A 22 -19.36 -47.51 3.10
C ASP A 22 -18.55 -48.74 3.66
N PRO A 23 -18.55 -49.02 4.99
CA PRO A 23 -17.53 -49.86 5.63
C PRO A 23 -17.92 -51.32 5.92
N SER A 24 -16.88 -52.17 5.93
CA SER A 24 -16.73 -53.49 6.62
C SER A 24 -17.06 -54.79 5.82
N PRO A 25 -16.66 -55.99 6.32
CA PRO A 25 -15.29 -56.40 6.68
C PRO A 25 -14.91 -57.74 6.02
N PHE A 26 -13.61 -58.04 6.00
CA PHE A 26 -12.97 -59.30 5.55
C PHE A 26 -12.83 -59.54 4.04
N SER A 27 -11.67 -59.13 3.51
CA SER A 27 -10.88 -59.99 2.63
C SER A 27 -9.43 -59.54 2.65
N THR A 28 -8.53 -60.52 2.63
CA THR A 28 -7.07 -60.37 2.58
C THR A 28 -6.64 -59.60 1.33
N TRP A 29 -5.87 -58.52 1.48
CA TRP A 29 -5.22 -57.86 0.36
C TRP A 29 -3.70 -58.00 0.46
N THR A 30 -3.16 -58.70 -0.53
CA THR A 30 -1.76 -58.80 -0.92
C THR A 30 -1.13 -57.43 -1.18
N GLU A 31 0.12 -57.25 -0.78
CA GLU A 31 0.96 -56.06 -1.04
C GLU A 31 0.85 -55.59 -2.50
N TRP A 32 0.26 -54.41 -2.70
CA TRP A 32 0.34 -53.65 -3.95
C TRP A 32 1.15 -52.38 -3.69
N SER A 33 2.29 -52.27 -4.38
CA SER A 33 3.17 -51.11 -4.33
C SER A 33 2.58 -49.95 -5.14
N ALA A 34 1.85 -49.05 -4.48
CA ALA A 34 1.59 -47.72 -5.02
C ALA A 34 2.74 -46.80 -4.60
N SER A 35 3.55 -46.36 -5.56
CA SER A 35 4.82 -45.66 -5.33
C SER A 35 4.70 -44.15 -5.08
N GLN A 36 3.50 -43.60 -4.91
CA GLN A 36 3.31 -42.19 -4.59
C GLN A 36 2.12 -42.04 -3.63
N ARG A 37 2.39 -41.50 -2.44
CA ARG A 37 1.35 -41.02 -1.52
C ARG A 37 1.49 -39.51 -1.47
N ASP A 38 0.47 -38.79 -1.94
CA ASP A 38 0.44 -37.34 -1.83
C ASP A 38 -0.33 -36.93 -0.56
N LEU A 39 0.22 -36.01 0.22
CA LEU A 39 -0.44 -35.36 1.34
C LEU A 39 -1.05 -34.05 0.85
N PHE A 40 -2.33 -33.84 1.13
CA PHE A 40 -3.06 -32.62 0.80
C PHE A 40 -3.46 -31.90 2.09
N LEU A 41 -3.17 -30.60 2.17
CA LEU A 41 -3.74 -29.72 3.18
C LEU A 41 -4.90 -28.96 2.55
N LEU A 42 -6.07 -28.97 3.18
CA LEU A 42 -7.26 -28.27 2.69
C LEU A 42 -7.60 -27.07 3.58
N ASP A 43 -8.10 -25.98 2.99
CA ASP A 43 -8.72 -24.90 3.75
C ASP A 43 -10.13 -25.29 4.24
N ILE A 44 -10.77 -24.39 4.97
CA ILE A 44 -12.13 -24.59 5.50
C ILE A 44 -13.19 -24.73 4.41
N ASP A 45 -12.89 -24.29 3.19
CA ASP A 45 -13.76 -24.37 2.01
C ASP A 45 -13.44 -25.61 1.15
N GLY A 46 -12.46 -26.43 1.56
CA GLY A 46 -12.06 -27.67 0.90
C GLY A 46 -11.08 -27.49 -0.26
N ASN A 47 -10.48 -26.31 -0.44
CA ASN A 47 -9.47 -26.08 -1.48
C ASN A 47 -8.11 -26.59 -1.04
N ILE A 48 -7.33 -27.14 -1.97
CA ILE A 48 -5.96 -27.60 -1.71
C ILE A 48 -5.06 -26.37 -1.50
N VAL A 49 -4.55 -26.23 -0.28
CA VAL A 49 -3.59 -25.19 0.12
C VAL A 49 -2.16 -25.69 -0.10
N LEU A 50 -1.90 -26.98 0.11
CA LEU A 50 -0.58 -27.59 -0.08
C LEU A 50 -0.68 -29.04 -0.58
N GLN A 51 0.23 -29.43 -1.47
CA GLN A 51 0.42 -30.81 -1.92
C GLN A 51 1.88 -31.22 -1.73
N GLN A 52 2.15 -32.34 -1.03
CA GLN A 52 3.49 -32.86 -0.85
C GLN A 52 3.58 -34.35 -1.18
N ASN A 53 4.58 -34.74 -1.97
CA ASN A 53 4.81 -36.11 -2.37
C ASN A 53 5.63 -36.85 -1.29
N ILE A 54 5.04 -37.86 -0.66
CA ILE A 54 5.64 -38.62 0.42
C ILE A 54 6.17 -39.96 -0.12
N THR A 55 7.49 -40.09 -0.18
CA THR A 55 8.20 -41.27 -0.72
C THR A 55 8.58 -42.31 0.35
N SER A 56 8.46 -41.96 1.63
CA SER A 56 8.62 -42.88 2.76
C SER A 56 7.42 -42.70 3.69
N GLY A 57 6.70 -43.77 4.03
CA GLY A 57 5.37 -43.77 4.67
C GLY A 57 5.08 -42.71 5.75
N LEU A 58 3.79 -42.43 5.99
CA LEU A 58 3.27 -41.35 6.85
C LEU A 58 4.14 -41.16 8.12
N PRO A 59 4.67 -39.95 8.37
CA PRO A 59 5.46 -39.70 9.56
C PRO A 59 4.63 -40.02 10.81
N GLN A 60 5.26 -40.63 11.80
CA GLN A 60 4.57 -41.06 13.04
C GLN A 60 3.97 -39.90 13.84
N ASN A 61 4.29 -38.66 13.47
CA ASN A 61 3.78 -37.45 14.09
C ASN A 61 3.28 -36.49 13.01
N LEU A 62 2.11 -36.76 12.46
CA LEU A 62 1.44 -35.92 11.46
C LEU A 62 1.17 -34.52 11.99
N ASP A 63 0.91 -34.34 13.28
CA ASP A 63 0.77 -33.01 13.90
C ASP A 63 2.06 -32.20 13.80
N SER A 64 3.23 -32.84 13.97
CA SER A 64 4.53 -32.19 13.82
C SER A 64 4.90 -31.91 12.37
N LEU A 65 4.46 -32.76 11.43
CA LEU A 65 4.63 -32.50 9.99
C LEU A 65 3.71 -31.36 9.55
N ILE A 66 2.44 -31.37 9.98
CA ILE A 66 1.47 -30.31 9.74
C ILE A 66 1.95 -29.00 10.38
N LEU A 67 2.47 -29.01 11.62
CA LEU A 67 3.11 -27.83 12.21
C LEU A 67 4.30 -27.36 11.39
N SER A 68 5.15 -28.27 10.88
CA SER A 68 6.30 -27.89 10.04
C SER A 68 5.90 -27.39 8.63
N LEU A 69 4.75 -27.83 8.13
CA LEU A 69 4.20 -27.44 6.83
C LEU A 69 3.31 -26.20 6.92
N LEU A 70 2.72 -25.91 8.08
CA LEU A 70 2.09 -24.64 8.44
C LEU A 70 3.14 -23.58 8.82
N ASN A 71 4.28 -23.99 9.41
CA ASN A 71 5.44 -23.14 9.72
C ASN A 71 6.35 -22.87 8.51
N GLN A 72 5.86 -22.92 7.27
CA GLN A 72 6.71 -22.61 6.12
C GLN A 72 7.12 -21.12 6.01
N GLY A 73 6.76 -20.29 6.98
CA GLY A 73 7.36 -18.96 7.21
C GLY A 73 7.69 -18.64 8.67
N GLY A 74 7.65 -19.65 9.56
CA GLY A 74 7.80 -19.47 11.00
C GLY A 74 9.19 -19.83 11.50
N CYS A 75 9.78 -18.97 12.33
CA CYS A 75 11.06 -19.18 12.98
C CYS A 75 10.89 -19.10 14.52
N THR A 76 11.88 -19.54 15.28
CA THR A 76 11.91 -19.31 16.74
C THR A 76 12.75 -18.08 17.00
N SER A 77 12.11 -17.02 17.49
CA SER A 77 12.79 -15.75 17.76
C SER A 77 13.72 -15.84 18.97
N ALA A 78 14.58 -14.84 19.16
CA ALA A 78 15.62 -14.88 20.19
C ALA A 78 15.09 -14.96 21.63
N ASP A 79 13.83 -14.58 21.86
CA ASP A 79 13.17 -14.67 23.17
C ASP A 79 12.45 -16.01 23.40
N GLY A 80 12.48 -16.91 22.41
CA GLY A 80 11.85 -18.23 22.46
C GLY A 80 10.38 -18.26 22.02
N THR A 81 9.82 -17.12 21.59
CA THR A 81 8.46 -17.04 21.03
C THR A 81 8.43 -17.34 19.53
N GLU A 82 7.24 -17.60 19.01
CA GLU A 82 7.01 -17.73 17.58
C GLU A 82 7.39 -16.44 16.86
N GLY A 83 8.10 -16.59 15.73
CA GLY A 83 8.59 -15.48 14.95
C GLY A 83 8.37 -15.67 13.46
N VAL A 84 8.58 -14.59 12.72
CA VAL A 84 8.55 -14.53 11.26
C VAL A 84 9.95 -14.27 10.72
N GLU A 85 10.32 -14.98 9.65
CA GLU A 85 11.59 -14.76 8.96
C GLU A 85 11.45 -13.63 7.93
N LEU A 86 12.15 -12.53 8.14
CA LEU A 86 12.22 -11.38 7.21
C LEU A 86 13.68 -11.12 6.86
N TRP A 87 14.02 -11.17 5.57
CA TRP A 87 15.40 -11.01 5.08
C TRP A 87 16.44 -11.83 5.85
N SER A 88 16.14 -13.11 6.08
CA SER A 88 16.99 -14.09 6.79
C SER A 88 17.19 -13.81 8.28
N GLU A 89 16.41 -12.92 8.89
CA GLU A 89 16.39 -12.67 10.33
C GLU A 89 15.02 -13.02 10.92
N CYS A 90 15.02 -13.49 12.17
CA CYS A 90 13.80 -13.95 12.84
C CYS A 90 13.27 -12.92 13.85
N TYR A 91 12.04 -12.46 13.65
CA TYR A 91 11.39 -11.43 14.48
C TYR A 91 10.22 -12.03 15.27
N SER A 92 10.15 -11.75 16.57
CA SER A 92 9.04 -12.21 17.42
C SER A 92 7.71 -11.60 16.97
N ILE A 93 6.70 -12.43 16.71
CA ILE A 93 5.35 -11.94 16.38
C ILE A 93 4.73 -11.22 17.59
N GLU A 94 4.95 -11.76 18.79
CA GLU A 94 4.35 -11.23 20.01
C GLU A 94 5.01 -9.94 20.49
N ASN A 95 6.34 -9.86 20.41
CA ASN A 95 7.10 -8.83 21.11
C ASN A 95 7.66 -7.72 20.21
N THR A 96 7.67 -7.90 18.88
CA THR A 96 8.19 -6.85 17.98
C THR A 96 7.18 -5.71 17.85
N THR A 97 7.57 -4.55 18.37
CA THR A 97 6.77 -3.30 18.32
C THR A 97 7.43 -2.22 17.48
N GLU A 98 8.74 -2.33 17.25
CA GLU A 98 9.50 -1.44 16.38
C GLU A 98 10.39 -2.29 15.48
N LEU A 99 10.34 -2.01 14.18
CA LEU A 99 11.23 -2.61 13.18
C LEU A 99 11.82 -1.50 12.32
N ASP A 100 13.07 -1.14 12.63
CA ASP A 100 13.86 -0.18 11.84
C ASP A 100 14.97 -0.94 11.12
N LEU A 101 14.79 -1.11 9.80
CA LEU A 101 15.78 -1.70 8.90
C LEU A 101 16.27 -0.67 7.87
N SER A 102 16.24 0.61 8.24
CA SER A 102 16.72 1.68 7.37
C SER A 102 18.19 1.49 7.01
N TYR A 103 18.58 1.84 5.79
CA TYR A 103 19.99 1.80 5.33
C TYR A 103 20.67 0.44 5.47
N SER A 104 19.91 -0.66 5.44
CA SER A 104 20.43 -2.02 5.66
C SER A 104 20.88 -2.74 4.39
N GLY A 105 20.71 -2.10 3.22
CA GLY A 105 21.03 -2.70 1.93
C GLY A 105 20.12 -3.87 1.57
N LEU A 106 18.88 -3.87 2.07
CA LEU A 106 17.88 -4.88 1.74
C LEU A 106 17.56 -4.84 0.24
N THR A 107 17.37 -6.02 -0.34
CA THR A 107 17.05 -6.20 -1.76
C THR A 107 15.86 -7.13 -1.92
N GLY A 108 15.25 -7.16 -3.10
CA GLY A 108 14.09 -8.00 -3.39
C GLY A 108 12.79 -7.35 -2.92
N GLU A 109 11.72 -8.13 -2.84
CA GLU A 109 10.40 -7.62 -2.46
C GLU A 109 10.23 -7.53 -0.93
N ILE A 110 9.26 -6.72 -0.49
CA ILE A 110 8.81 -6.73 0.90
C ILE A 110 8.04 -8.05 1.12
N PRO A 111 8.48 -8.94 2.03
CA PRO A 111 7.77 -10.19 2.28
C PRO A 111 6.37 -9.90 2.85
N PRO A 112 5.29 -10.47 2.28
CA PRO A 112 3.92 -10.32 2.82
C PRO A 112 3.79 -10.73 4.28
N GLU A 113 4.64 -11.65 4.74
CA GLU A 113 4.69 -12.14 6.13
C GLU A 113 5.00 -11.03 7.14
N ILE A 114 5.49 -9.85 6.70
CA ILE A 114 5.62 -8.67 7.56
C ILE A 114 4.29 -8.29 8.23
N GLY A 115 3.15 -8.58 7.59
CA GLY A 115 1.81 -8.38 8.13
C GLY A 115 1.50 -9.22 9.37
N ASN A 116 2.31 -10.25 9.67
CA ASN A 116 2.18 -11.05 10.89
C ASN A 116 2.65 -10.29 12.14
N LEU A 117 3.47 -9.25 12.01
CA LEU A 117 3.97 -8.45 13.13
C LEU A 117 2.94 -7.42 13.63
N VAL A 118 1.73 -7.90 13.95
CA VAL A 118 0.53 -7.08 14.25
C VAL A 118 0.67 -6.10 15.43
N ASN A 119 1.72 -6.26 16.24
CA ASN A 119 2.04 -5.38 17.37
C ASN A 119 2.97 -4.21 16.98
N LEU A 120 3.38 -4.10 15.70
CA LEU A 120 4.20 -2.99 15.23
C LEU A 120 3.52 -1.63 15.40
N ILE A 121 4.29 -0.70 15.94
CA ILE A 121 3.98 0.71 16.13
C ILE A 121 4.84 1.57 15.20
N TYR A 122 6.07 1.13 14.94
CA TYR A 122 7.03 1.78 14.05
C TYR A 122 7.59 0.77 13.05
N LEU A 123 7.47 1.06 11.76
CA LEU A 123 8.06 0.27 10.69
C LEU A 123 8.78 1.20 9.71
N SER A 124 10.11 1.07 9.63
CA SER A 124 10.91 1.77 8.63
C SER A 124 11.79 0.81 7.84
N LEU A 125 11.65 0.88 6.52
CA LEU A 125 12.48 0.21 5.51
C LEU A 125 13.22 1.24 4.64
N LYS A 126 13.38 2.46 5.14
CA LYS A 126 13.93 3.59 4.42
C LYS A 126 15.30 3.32 3.80
N GLU A 127 15.53 3.85 2.60
CA GLU A 127 16.84 3.91 1.97
C GLU A 127 17.48 2.52 1.82
N ASN A 128 16.74 1.63 1.16
CA ASN A 128 17.17 0.29 0.77
C ASN A 128 17.09 0.13 -0.76
N GLN A 129 17.19 -1.10 -1.26
CA GLN A 129 17.09 -1.44 -2.67
C GLN A 129 15.88 -2.38 -2.90
N LEU A 130 14.81 -2.18 -2.13
CA LEU A 130 13.60 -2.99 -2.21
C LEU A 130 12.88 -2.71 -3.54
N THR A 131 12.36 -3.77 -4.15
CA THR A 131 11.67 -3.78 -5.43
C THR A 131 10.25 -4.35 -5.28
N GLY A 132 9.46 -4.35 -6.34
CA GLY A 132 8.12 -4.94 -6.32
C GLY A 132 7.10 -4.04 -5.60
N GLY A 133 5.89 -4.57 -5.42
CA GLY A 133 4.78 -3.82 -4.83
C GLY A 133 4.82 -3.73 -3.30
N ILE A 134 4.10 -2.76 -2.75
CA ILE A 134 3.73 -2.78 -1.33
C ILE A 134 2.70 -3.91 -1.13
N PRO A 135 2.98 -4.93 -0.29
CA PRO A 135 2.03 -6.01 -0.06
C PRO A 135 0.82 -5.48 0.75
N PRO A 136 -0.42 -5.86 0.37
CA PRO A 136 -1.64 -5.42 1.08
C PRO A 136 -1.67 -5.84 2.55
N GLU A 137 -0.91 -6.87 2.92
CA GLU A 137 -0.72 -7.36 4.30
C GLU A 137 -0.14 -6.29 5.24
N VAL A 138 0.55 -5.26 4.72
CA VAL A 138 0.96 -4.09 5.52
C VAL A 138 -0.25 -3.42 6.18
N GLY A 139 -1.42 -3.45 5.54
CA GLY A 139 -2.68 -2.94 6.11
C GLY A 139 -3.16 -3.66 7.37
N TYR A 140 -2.62 -4.85 7.68
CA TYR A 140 -2.96 -5.59 8.91
C TYR A 140 -2.27 -5.02 10.16
N LEU A 141 -1.25 -4.19 9.99
CA LEU A 141 -0.44 -3.61 11.06
C LEU A 141 -1.13 -2.40 11.72
N THR A 142 -2.38 -2.56 12.13
CA THR A 142 -3.29 -1.47 12.58
C THR A 142 -2.81 -0.66 13.80
N ASN A 143 -1.79 -1.12 14.51
CA ASN A 143 -1.13 -0.37 15.59
C ASN A 143 -0.07 0.63 15.11
N LEU A 144 0.27 0.63 13.81
CA LEU A 144 1.29 1.51 13.26
C LEU A 144 0.93 2.98 13.43
N THR A 145 1.93 3.73 13.86
CA THR A 145 1.93 5.18 13.97
C THR A 145 2.91 5.81 12.96
N ASN A 146 3.92 5.06 12.53
CA ASN A 146 4.94 5.48 11.59
C ASN A 146 5.21 4.36 10.57
N LEU A 147 5.02 4.66 9.29
CA LEU A 147 5.36 3.79 8.17
C LEU A 147 6.26 4.58 7.21
N ASP A 148 7.51 4.13 7.05
CA ASP A 148 8.50 4.80 6.22
C ASP A 148 9.19 3.80 5.29
N PHE A 149 8.80 3.83 4.02
CA PHE A 149 9.40 3.05 2.94
C PHE A 149 10.15 3.96 1.93
N GLY A 150 10.47 5.20 2.32
CA GLY A 150 11.06 6.19 1.43
C GLY A 150 12.43 5.77 0.90
N GLY A 151 12.78 6.20 -0.31
CA GLY A 151 14.10 5.95 -0.92
C GLY A 151 14.34 4.49 -1.29
N ASN A 152 13.41 3.87 -2.01
CA ASN A 152 13.51 2.49 -2.49
C ASN A 152 13.24 2.41 -4.01
N GLN A 153 13.03 1.20 -4.55
CA GLN A 153 12.64 0.95 -5.94
C GLN A 153 11.26 0.26 -5.99
N LEU A 154 10.38 0.57 -5.03
CA LEU A 154 9.05 -0.02 -4.97
C LEU A 154 8.20 0.44 -6.16
N THR A 155 7.49 -0.50 -6.78
CA THR A 155 6.64 -0.29 -7.96
C THR A 155 5.18 -0.60 -7.64
N GLY A 156 4.29 -0.50 -8.63
CA GLY A 156 2.87 -0.82 -8.43
C GLY A 156 2.12 0.29 -7.71
N ILE A 157 1.00 -0.05 -7.09
CA ILE A 157 0.04 0.93 -6.55
C ILE A 157 0.21 1.13 -5.04
N ILE A 158 -0.28 2.27 -4.54
CA ILE A 158 -0.60 2.43 -3.12
C ILE A 158 -1.87 1.62 -2.84
N GLN A 159 -1.75 0.55 -2.06
CA GLN A 159 -2.87 -0.35 -1.76
C GLN A 159 -3.95 0.37 -0.93
N PRO A 160 -5.25 0.23 -1.26
CA PRO A 160 -6.33 0.80 -0.44
C PRO A 160 -6.32 0.30 1.01
N GLU A 161 -5.79 -0.90 1.28
CA GLU A 161 -5.61 -1.48 2.61
C GLU A 161 -4.73 -0.63 3.53
N ILE A 162 -3.91 0.27 3.00
CA ILE A 162 -3.13 1.23 3.80
C ILE A 162 -4.06 2.11 4.66
N SER A 163 -5.30 2.31 4.22
CA SER A 163 -6.33 3.07 4.93
C SER A 163 -6.82 2.40 6.22
N TYR A 164 -6.50 1.12 6.44
CA TYR A 164 -6.80 0.40 7.68
C TYR A 164 -5.90 0.85 8.84
N LEU A 165 -4.77 1.48 8.55
CA LEU A 165 -3.79 1.99 9.51
C LEU A 165 -4.25 3.29 10.16
N THR A 166 -5.44 3.31 10.74
CA THR A 166 -6.09 4.54 11.24
C THR A 166 -5.33 5.27 12.37
N ASN A 167 -4.34 4.62 12.99
CA ASN A 167 -3.44 5.23 13.98
C ASN A 167 -2.22 5.94 13.36
N LEU A 168 -2.06 5.86 12.04
CA LEU A 168 -0.88 6.35 11.34
C LEU A 168 -0.78 7.88 11.44
N THR A 169 0.41 8.35 11.77
CA THR A 169 0.76 9.78 11.88
C THR A 169 1.77 10.19 10.81
N ILE A 170 2.61 9.26 10.35
CA ILE A 170 3.56 9.48 9.26
C ILE A 170 3.41 8.35 8.25
N LEU A 171 3.19 8.72 6.99
CA LEU A 171 3.27 7.85 5.83
C LEU A 171 4.29 8.43 4.85
N ASP A 172 5.48 7.81 4.81
CA ASP A 172 6.53 8.16 3.86
C ASP A 172 6.74 7.06 2.83
N LEU A 173 6.40 7.35 1.58
CA LEU A 173 6.61 6.51 0.41
C LEU A 173 7.43 7.26 -0.66
N ALA A 174 8.06 8.38 -0.30
CA ALA A 174 8.74 9.26 -1.24
C ALA A 174 9.98 8.60 -1.87
N GLY A 175 10.34 9.01 -3.09
CA GLY A 175 11.53 8.48 -3.77
C GLY A 175 11.42 6.99 -4.10
N ASN A 176 10.31 6.59 -4.73
CA ASN A 176 10.05 5.23 -5.20
C ASN A 176 9.64 5.27 -6.69
N GLN A 177 9.04 4.18 -7.20
CA GLN A 177 8.53 4.04 -8.55
C GLN A 177 7.03 3.68 -8.53
N LEU A 178 6.30 4.13 -7.50
CA LEU A 178 4.86 3.89 -7.36
C LEU A 178 4.11 4.59 -8.49
N MET A 179 3.05 3.95 -8.95
CA MET A 179 2.27 4.35 -10.13
C MET A 179 0.77 4.28 -9.85
N GLU A 180 -0.03 4.65 -10.86
CA GLU A 180 -1.49 4.84 -10.76
C GLU A 180 -1.87 5.94 -9.77
N SER A 181 -3.16 6.07 -9.48
CA SER A 181 -3.72 7.13 -8.65
C SER A 181 -3.54 6.89 -7.15
N ILE A 182 -3.52 7.99 -6.39
CA ILE A 182 -3.68 7.96 -4.94
C ILE A 182 -5.08 7.39 -4.63
N PRO A 183 -5.21 6.32 -3.82
CA PRO A 183 -6.52 5.76 -3.48
C PRO A 183 -7.33 6.77 -2.64
N PRO A 184 -8.61 7.05 -2.97
CA PRO A 184 -9.47 7.94 -2.17
C PRO A 184 -9.58 7.52 -0.70
N GLU A 185 -9.43 6.22 -0.41
CA GLU A 185 -9.42 5.66 0.94
C GLU A 185 -8.33 6.25 1.84
N ILE A 186 -7.30 6.90 1.28
CA ILE A 186 -6.29 7.63 2.05
C ILE A 186 -6.93 8.62 3.03
N GLY A 187 -8.09 9.20 2.68
CA GLY A 187 -8.84 10.12 3.53
C GLY A 187 -9.34 9.51 4.86
N ASN A 188 -9.27 8.19 5.04
CA ASN A 188 -9.59 7.54 6.31
C ASN A 188 -8.49 7.72 7.38
N LEU A 189 -7.28 8.12 6.99
CA LEU A 189 -6.12 8.29 7.89
C LEU A 189 -6.17 9.64 8.63
N THR A 190 -7.27 9.94 9.31
CA THR A 190 -7.53 11.27 9.91
C THR A 190 -6.52 11.73 10.98
N ASN A 191 -5.68 10.82 11.50
CA ASN A 191 -4.58 11.11 12.43
C ASN A 191 -3.25 11.44 11.73
N LEU A 192 -3.20 11.40 10.39
CA LEU A 192 -1.99 11.60 9.61
C LEU A 192 -1.52 13.07 9.73
N ASN A 193 -0.26 13.24 10.10
CA ASN A 193 0.43 14.52 10.18
C ASN A 193 1.34 14.75 8.97
N GLU A 194 1.90 13.67 8.41
CA GLU A 194 2.86 13.72 7.31
C GLU A 194 2.47 12.72 6.23
N LEU A 195 2.23 13.23 5.02
CA LEU A 195 2.03 12.44 3.81
C LEU A 195 3.09 12.81 2.77
N GLU A 196 4.03 11.90 2.56
CA GLU A 196 5.20 12.09 1.72
C GLU A 196 5.14 11.09 0.56
N LEU A 197 4.69 11.55 -0.62
CA LEU A 197 4.57 10.74 -1.84
C LEU A 197 5.45 11.29 -2.99
N GLY A 198 6.29 12.28 -2.70
CA GLY A 198 7.10 12.97 -3.69
C GLY A 198 8.10 12.05 -4.41
N GLY A 199 8.43 12.35 -5.66
CA GLY A 199 9.42 11.59 -6.42
C GLY A 199 8.98 10.15 -6.75
N ASN A 200 7.76 10.02 -7.27
CA ASN A 200 7.19 8.76 -7.75
C ASN A 200 6.72 8.90 -9.22
N GLN A 201 5.89 7.97 -9.70
CA GLN A 201 5.26 7.98 -11.03
C GLN A 201 3.72 7.99 -10.90
N ILE A 202 3.20 8.56 -9.82
CA ILE A 202 1.77 8.59 -9.49
C ILE A 202 1.03 9.46 -10.52
N THR A 203 -0.09 8.96 -11.04
CA THR A 203 -0.92 9.61 -12.06
C THR A 203 -2.31 9.95 -11.51
N GLY A 204 -3.20 10.50 -12.35
CA GLY A 204 -4.58 10.80 -11.97
C GLY A 204 -4.70 12.06 -11.12
N GLU A 205 -5.89 12.27 -10.54
CA GLU A 205 -6.18 13.46 -9.73
C GLU A 205 -5.69 13.31 -8.29
N ILE A 206 -5.56 14.45 -7.60
CA ILE A 206 -5.48 14.46 -6.13
C ILE A 206 -6.90 14.19 -5.61
N PRO A 207 -7.16 13.08 -4.90
CA PRO A 207 -8.51 12.75 -4.46
C PRO A 207 -9.05 13.82 -3.50
N PRO A 208 -10.29 14.31 -3.66
CA PRO A 208 -10.90 15.28 -2.75
C PRO A 208 -10.91 14.84 -1.28
N GLU A 209 -10.94 13.52 -1.03
CA GLU A 209 -10.85 12.90 0.28
C GLU A 209 -9.57 13.28 1.05
N ILE A 210 -8.54 13.79 0.37
CA ILE A 210 -7.36 14.37 1.03
C ILE A 210 -7.76 15.43 2.05
N GLY A 211 -8.84 16.19 1.81
CA GLY A 211 -9.34 17.21 2.73
C GLY A 211 -9.91 16.68 4.04
N ASN A 212 -10.04 15.36 4.19
CA ASN A 212 -10.41 14.72 5.47
C ASN A 212 -9.23 14.63 6.44
N LEU A 213 -7.99 14.77 5.96
CA LEU A 213 -6.76 14.67 6.74
C LEU A 213 -6.50 15.96 7.55
N VAL A 214 -7.46 16.37 8.38
CA VAL A 214 -7.43 17.68 9.05
C VAL A 214 -6.24 17.87 10.01
N SER A 215 -5.56 16.80 10.41
CA SER A 215 -4.35 16.83 11.24
C SER A 215 -3.06 17.07 10.43
N LEU A 216 -3.14 17.03 9.10
CA LEU A 216 -1.99 17.07 8.22
C LEU A 216 -1.23 18.39 8.33
N THR A 217 0.09 18.27 8.46
CA THR A 217 1.06 19.37 8.58
C THR A 217 2.03 19.40 7.39
N PHE A 218 2.30 18.24 6.78
CA PHE A 218 3.12 18.08 5.58
C PHE A 218 2.36 17.31 4.51
N LEU A 219 2.25 17.91 3.33
CA LEU A 219 1.72 17.28 2.13
C LEU A 219 2.72 17.48 0.98
N HIS A 220 3.46 16.43 0.66
CA HIS A 220 4.47 16.43 -0.39
C HIS A 220 4.08 15.44 -1.49
N LEU A 221 3.71 15.99 -2.65
CA LEU A 221 3.28 15.26 -3.84
C LEU A 221 4.14 15.62 -5.06
N GLU A 222 5.25 16.33 -4.86
CA GLU A 222 6.11 16.83 -5.93
C GLU A 222 6.73 15.73 -6.80
N TYR A 223 7.19 16.08 -8.00
CA TYR A 223 7.89 15.17 -8.90
C TYR A 223 7.09 13.88 -9.15
N ASN A 224 5.83 14.05 -9.55
CA ASN A 224 4.91 12.98 -9.95
C ASN A 224 4.30 13.32 -11.32
N GLN A 225 3.23 12.61 -11.70
CA GLN A 225 2.46 12.80 -12.93
C GLN A 225 0.98 13.07 -12.59
N LEU A 226 0.72 13.71 -11.44
CA LEU A 226 -0.64 14.07 -11.02
C LEU A 226 -1.21 15.10 -12.00
N ALA A 227 -2.45 14.89 -12.41
CA ALA A 227 -3.15 15.69 -13.40
C ALA A 227 -4.49 16.20 -12.83
N GLU A 228 -5.31 16.80 -13.70
CA GLU A 228 -6.60 17.41 -13.33
C GLU A 228 -6.45 18.59 -12.34
N GLU A 229 -7.56 19.04 -11.75
CA GLU A 229 -7.60 20.21 -10.89
C GLU A 229 -7.11 19.92 -9.47
N ILE A 230 -6.59 20.94 -8.79
CA ILE A 230 -6.38 20.89 -7.33
C ILE A 230 -7.77 20.89 -6.66
N PRO A 231 -8.14 19.87 -5.86
CA PRO A 231 -9.46 19.80 -5.25
C PRO A 231 -9.67 20.94 -4.25
N SER A 232 -10.89 21.48 -4.22
CA SER A 232 -11.23 22.60 -3.31
C SER A 232 -11.09 22.24 -1.84
N GLU A 233 -11.20 20.95 -1.53
CA GLU A 233 -11.07 20.30 -0.23
C GLU A 233 -9.67 20.49 0.38
N ILE A 234 -8.66 20.85 -0.43
CA ILE A 234 -7.33 21.22 0.08
C ILE A 234 -7.43 22.33 1.14
N GLY A 235 -8.40 23.24 1.01
CA GLY A 235 -8.62 24.32 1.96
C GLY A 235 -9.14 23.89 3.34
N ASN A 236 -9.45 22.60 3.54
CA ASN A 236 -9.81 22.05 4.84
C ASN A 236 -8.57 21.75 5.71
N LEU A 237 -7.38 21.66 5.10
CA LEU A 237 -6.14 21.25 5.73
C LEU A 237 -5.47 22.41 6.50
N THR A 238 -6.23 23.04 7.39
CA THR A 238 -5.84 24.29 8.08
C THR A 238 -4.62 24.18 9.00
N ASN A 239 -4.13 22.97 9.27
CA ASN A 239 -2.89 22.72 10.02
C ASN A 239 -1.65 22.60 9.12
N LEU A 240 -1.79 22.69 7.80
CA LEU A 240 -0.65 22.58 6.89
C LEU A 240 0.39 23.67 7.15
N ILE A 241 1.64 23.23 7.19
CA ILE A 241 2.82 24.08 7.25
C ILE A 241 3.64 23.91 5.96
N TRP A 242 3.57 22.72 5.35
CA TRP A 242 4.24 22.35 4.11
C TRP A 242 3.26 21.81 3.06
N LEU A 243 3.22 22.43 1.89
CA LEU A 243 2.46 21.99 0.71
C LEU A 243 3.37 22.07 -0.52
N ASN A 244 3.76 20.92 -1.03
CA ASN A 244 4.60 20.82 -2.21
C ASN A 244 3.93 19.98 -3.30
N LEU A 245 3.60 20.63 -4.41
CA LEU A 245 3.00 20.05 -5.60
C LEU A 245 3.86 20.28 -6.84
N VAL A 246 5.11 20.72 -6.66
CA VAL A 246 5.98 21.13 -7.78
C VAL A 246 6.19 19.97 -8.75
N HIS A 247 6.29 20.28 -10.04
CA HIS A 247 6.65 19.31 -11.07
C HIS A 247 5.62 18.17 -11.18
N ASN A 248 4.41 18.55 -11.61
CA ASN A 248 3.28 17.67 -11.91
C ASN A 248 2.59 18.17 -13.21
N GLN A 249 1.41 17.64 -13.51
CA GLN A 249 0.56 18.00 -14.66
C GLN A 249 -0.78 18.60 -14.19
N LEU A 250 -0.83 19.17 -12.98
CA LEU A 250 -2.05 19.76 -12.42
C LEU A 250 -2.50 20.94 -13.28
N SER A 251 -3.79 21.02 -13.58
CA SER A 251 -4.35 21.97 -14.53
C SER A 251 -5.57 22.70 -13.96
N GLY A 252 -6.19 23.57 -14.75
CA GLY A 252 -7.35 24.35 -14.33
C GLY A 252 -7.01 25.49 -13.35
N GLU A 253 -8.04 26.07 -12.74
CA GLU A 253 -7.88 27.18 -11.80
C GLU A 253 -7.45 26.69 -10.41
N ILE A 254 -6.64 27.47 -9.70
CA ILE A 254 -6.33 27.17 -8.29
C ILE A 254 -7.58 27.49 -7.44
N PRO A 255 -8.11 26.55 -6.64
CA PRO A 255 -9.33 26.79 -5.88
C PRO A 255 -9.13 27.90 -4.84
N SER A 256 -10.08 28.82 -4.76
CA SER A 256 -10.02 29.95 -3.81
C SER A 256 -9.90 29.53 -2.34
N SER A 257 -10.33 28.30 -2.01
CA SER A 257 -10.20 27.69 -0.68
C SER A 257 -8.76 27.49 -0.24
N ILE A 258 -7.77 27.52 -1.15
CA ILE A 258 -6.34 27.49 -0.79
C ILE A 258 -5.96 28.66 0.14
N CYS A 259 -6.68 29.79 0.06
CA CYS A 259 -6.47 30.93 0.95
C CYS A 259 -6.94 30.69 2.39
N ASN A 260 -7.58 29.55 2.70
CA ASN A 260 -7.90 29.15 4.06
C ASN A 260 -6.68 28.60 4.81
N LEU A 261 -5.62 28.22 4.09
CA LEU A 261 -4.39 27.72 4.68
C LEU A 261 -3.60 28.92 5.23
N ASP A 262 -3.39 29.01 6.54
CA ASP A 262 -2.62 30.09 7.18
C ASP A 262 -1.10 29.83 7.08
N MET A 263 -0.61 29.67 5.85
CA MET A 263 0.77 29.25 5.56
C MET A 263 1.72 30.42 5.33
N ASN A 264 3.02 30.18 5.54
CA ASN A 264 4.07 31.11 5.11
C ASN A 264 4.38 30.93 3.61
N TRP A 265 3.55 31.53 2.76
CA TRP A 265 3.66 31.47 1.29
C TRP A 265 5.00 31.95 0.72
N SER A 266 5.72 32.79 1.46
CA SER A 266 6.99 33.37 1.01
C SER A 266 8.19 32.45 1.16
N ASN A 267 8.06 31.37 1.94
CA ASN A 267 9.12 30.39 2.08
C ASN A 267 8.93 29.28 1.02
N PRO A 268 9.81 29.15 0.02
CA PRO A 268 9.70 28.10 -1.00
C PRO A 268 9.85 26.70 -0.41
N ASP A 269 10.45 26.56 0.78
CA ASP A 269 10.52 25.28 1.49
C ASP A 269 9.14 24.88 2.04
N ASN A 270 8.21 25.83 2.27
CA ASN A 270 6.88 25.57 2.84
C ASN A 270 5.78 25.47 1.78
N PHE A 271 5.90 26.20 0.68
CA PHE A 271 4.88 26.23 -0.36
C PHE A 271 5.52 26.28 -1.73
N ASN A 272 5.21 25.28 -2.56
CA ASN A 272 5.62 25.26 -3.95
C ASN A 272 4.61 24.49 -4.80
N ILE A 273 4.02 25.18 -5.78
CA ILE A 273 3.08 24.59 -6.75
C ILE A 273 3.54 24.84 -8.19
N SER A 274 4.79 25.26 -8.39
CA SER A 274 5.32 25.61 -9.71
C SER A 274 5.48 24.38 -10.62
N GLU A 275 5.80 24.60 -11.89
CA GLU A 275 6.03 23.52 -12.86
C GLU A 275 4.80 22.59 -12.98
N ASN A 276 3.63 23.21 -13.17
CA ASN A 276 2.35 22.57 -13.48
C ASN A 276 1.70 23.29 -14.68
N GLU A 277 0.43 22.96 -14.99
CA GLU A 277 -0.40 23.54 -16.05
C GLU A 277 -1.52 24.46 -15.49
N LEU A 278 -1.28 25.11 -14.35
CA LEU A 278 -2.30 25.88 -13.63
C LEU A 278 -2.62 27.22 -14.31
N CYS A 279 -3.91 27.56 -14.34
CA CYS A 279 -4.45 28.70 -15.06
C CYS A 279 -4.77 29.91 -14.18
N PRO A 280 -4.54 31.14 -14.68
CA PRO A 280 -5.03 32.36 -14.04
C PRO A 280 -6.55 32.51 -14.21
N PRO A 281 -7.23 33.30 -13.36
CA PRO A 281 -6.66 34.18 -12.33
C PRO A 281 -6.21 33.41 -11.08
N PHE A 282 -5.00 33.70 -10.60
CA PHE A 282 -4.50 33.11 -9.36
C PHE A 282 -5.12 33.79 -8.12
N PRO A 283 -5.43 33.03 -7.04
CA PRO A 283 -5.95 33.62 -5.82
C PRO A 283 -4.98 34.66 -5.23
N SER A 284 -5.50 35.84 -4.90
CA SER A 284 -4.69 36.99 -4.45
C SER A 284 -3.80 36.73 -3.23
N CYS A 285 -4.14 35.74 -2.39
CA CYS A 285 -3.32 35.35 -1.24
C CYS A 285 -1.97 34.72 -1.65
N ILE A 286 -1.92 34.08 -2.82
CA ILE A 286 -0.76 33.33 -3.31
C ILE A 286 -0.26 33.77 -4.69
N GLU A 287 -0.89 34.74 -5.35
CA GLU A 287 -0.59 35.14 -6.73
C GLU A 287 0.91 35.44 -6.99
N ASN A 288 1.63 35.92 -5.97
CA ASN A 288 3.06 36.24 -6.05
C ASN A 288 3.99 35.04 -5.81
N TYR A 289 3.44 33.88 -5.45
CA TYR A 289 4.15 32.67 -5.01
C TYR A 289 3.81 31.42 -5.83
N VAL A 290 2.91 31.51 -6.82
CA VAL A 290 2.50 30.38 -7.70
C VAL A 290 3.68 29.81 -8.51
N GLY A 291 4.72 30.62 -8.74
CA GLY A 291 5.86 30.24 -9.56
C GLY A 291 5.52 30.13 -11.05
N VAL A 292 6.38 29.43 -11.81
CA VAL A 292 6.19 29.24 -13.26
C VAL A 292 5.14 28.18 -13.53
N GLN A 293 4.24 28.43 -14.48
CA GLN A 293 3.19 27.51 -14.95
C GLN A 293 3.21 27.44 -16.48
N ASP A 294 2.88 26.28 -17.05
CA ASP A 294 2.53 26.16 -18.46
C ASP A 294 1.04 26.51 -18.66
N ASN A 295 0.78 27.74 -19.07
CA ASN A 295 -0.57 28.24 -19.28
C ASN A 295 -1.05 28.14 -20.75
N THR A 296 -0.40 27.31 -21.57
CA THR A 296 -0.73 27.20 -23.01
C THR A 296 -2.14 26.67 -23.25
N ASN A 297 -2.65 25.82 -22.36
CA ASN A 297 -3.97 25.20 -22.45
C ASN A 297 -5.08 26.00 -21.73
N CYS A 298 -4.76 27.11 -21.09
CA CYS A 298 -5.77 27.92 -20.40
C CYS A 298 -6.73 28.53 -21.41
N GLU A 299 -8.04 28.43 -21.14
CA GLU A 299 -9.04 29.06 -21.97
C GLU A 299 -8.75 30.56 -22.06
N GLN A 300 -8.34 31.02 -23.26
CA GLN A 300 -8.18 32.44 -23.47
C GLN A 300 -9.56 33.07 -23.33
N VAL A 301 -9.74 33.88 -22.28
CA VAL A 301 -10.89 34.77 -22.15
C VAL A 301 -10.94 35.62 -23.40
N SER A 302 -11.75 35.20 -24.37
CA SER A 302 -11.96 35.92 -25.61
C SER A 302 -12.73 37.19 -25.24
N ILE A 303 -12.02 38.30 -25.10
CA ILE A 303 -12.65 39.61 -24.96
C ILE A 303 -13.39 39.87 -26.28
N ILE A 304 -14.68 39.55 -26.33
CA ILE A 304 -15.56 39.97 -27.42
C ILE A 304 -15.71 41.49 -27.29
N VAL A 305 -14.84 42.24 -27.98
CA VAL A 305 -14.98 43.68 -28.13
C VAL A 305 -16.13 43.94 -29.09
N TRP A 306 -17.33 44.20 -28.56
CA TRP A 306 -18.45 44.69 -29.35
C TRP A 306 -18.11 46.08 -29.92
N HIS A 307 -17.68 46.14 -31.18
CA HIS A 307 -17.70 47.39 -31.93
C HIS A 307 -19.16 47.75 -32.21
N VAL A 308 -19.70 48.69 -31.44
CA VAL A 308 -20.97 49.35 -31.77
C VAL A 308 -20.73 50.19 -33.02
N ALA A 309 -21.13 49.67 -34.17
CA ALA A 309 -21.15 50.45 -35.40
C ALA A 309 -22.21 51.56 -35.26
N THR A 310 -21.78 52.79 -35.04
CA THR A 310 -22.63 53.97 -35.19
C THR A 310 -22.99 54.11 -36.66
N THR A 311 -24.24 53.81 -37.04
CA THR A 311 -24.76 54.22 -38.35
C THR A 311 -24.99 55.73 -38.33
N GLY A 312 -24.16 56.43 -39.11
CA GLY A 312 -24.33 57.86 -39.37
C GLY A 312 -25.64 58.16 -40.09
N SER A 313 -26.19 59.31 -39.71
CA SER A 313 -27.40 59.99 -40.19
C SER A 313 -27.56 60.10 -41.70
#